data_AF-A0A8K0E1K8-F1
#
_entry.id   AF-A0A8K0E1K8-F1
#
_cell.length_a   1.000
_cell.length_b   1.000
_cell.length_c   1.000
_cell.angle_alpha   90.00
_cell.angle_beta   90.00
_cell.angle_gamma   90.00
#
_symmetry.space_group_name_H-M   'P 1'
#
loop_
_entity.id
_entity.type
_entity.pdbx_description
1 polymer ?
#
loop_
_entity_poly.entity_id
_entity_poly.type
_entity_poly.pdbx_seq_one_letter_code
_entity_poly.pdbx_strand_id
1 'polypeptide(L)'
;MDPTLWHLLLLLLHLLLLYLGVSDIKVVASQSIIKNLPGFSGDLPFKLETGYVGVGEKNEIQLFYYFIESETSPKDDPLVLWITGGPGCSGFSALIYETGPFTITPDKSGLTLQLNPYAWTKIANIIFLDQPVGTGYSYATSREAYYTSDTLSAKTTSNFLRKWLMSHPKFIKNPLYIAGNSYSGIVLPAIIQEIINAEANCKGEYNNIDPSNVLCLNDYATIKMDSNSTYGYIWANDRAVQNDLHIREGTVKEFLRCNDSIRRGPYVVEDLAGQESVLATLSPGATSFT
;
A
#
# COMPACT_ATOMS: atom_id res chain seq x y z
N MET A 1 -50.23 31.03 23.88
CA MET A 1 -49.41 29.85 23.56
C MET A 1 -48.56 29.54 24.78
N ASP A 2 -48.55 28.30 25.23
CA ASP A 2 -47.81 27.87 26.42
C ASP A 2 -46.28 27.97 26.16
N PRO A 3 -45.51 28.72 26.96
CA PRO A 3 -44.07 28.86 26.78
C PRO A 3 -43.33 27.53 26.84
N THR A 4 -43.86 26.51 27.52
CA THR A 4 -43.25 25.17 27.56
C THR A 4 -43.32 24.47 26.20
N LEU A 5 -44.42 24.68 25.46
CA LEU A 5 -44.63 24.12 24.12
C LEU A 5 -43.62 24.69 23.11
N TRP A 6 -43.28 25.98 23.25
CA TRP A 6 -42.30 26.67 22.40
C TRP A 6 -40.88 26.13 22.62
N HIS A 7 -40.49 25.88 23.86
CA HIS A 7 -39.18 25.28 24.18
C HIS A 7 -39.08 23.84 23.68
N LEU A 8 -40.16 23.06 23.80
CA LEU A 8 -40.21 21.68 23.28
C LEU A 8 -40.05 21.64 21.75
N LEU A 9 -40.72 22.55 21.04
CA LEU A 9 -40.60 22.69 19.58
C LEU A 9 -39.19 23.08 19.14
N LEU A 10 -38.54 24.01 19.84
CA LEU A 10 -37.16 24.40 19.55
C LEU A 10 -36.17 23.25 19.78
N LEU A 11 -36.39 22.46 20.84
CA LEU A 11 -35.53 21.32 21.18
C LEU A 11 -35.71 20.16 20.18
N LEU A 12 -36.94 19.88 19.76
CA LEU A 12 -37.24 18.93 18.68
C LEU A 12 -36.65 19.39 17.33
N LEU A 13 -36.69 20.69 17.04
CA LEU A 13 -36.06 21.26 15.84
C LEU A 13 -34.53 21.12 15.90
N HIS A 14 -33.91 21.35 17.05
CA HIS A 14 -32.46 21.15 17.22
C HIS A 14 -32.07 19.68 17.09
N LEU A 15 -32.84 18.76 17.68
CA LEU A 15 -32.63 17.32 17.53
C LEU A 15 -32.84 16.86 16.08
N LEU A 16 -33.82 17.42 15.36
CA LEU A 16 -34.05 17.15 13.95
C LEU A 16 -32.91 17.71 13.08
N LEU A 17 -32.41 18.91 13.38
CA LEU A 17 -31.26 19.51 12.68
C LEU A 17 -29.97 18.75 12.96
N LEU A 18 -29.77 18.23 14.17
CA LEU A 18 -28.69 17.30 14.49
C LEU A 18 -28.86 15.98 13.73
N TYR A 19 -30.07 15.40 13.68
CA TYR A 19 -30.36 14.18 12.94
C TYR A 19 -30.16 14.34 11.42
N LEU A 20 -30.56 15.48 10.85
CA LEU A 20 -30.35 15.83 9.44
C LEU A 20 -28.89 16.21 9.14
N GLY A 21 -28.16 16.75 10.12
CA GLY A 21 -26.73 17.06 10.04
C GLY A 21 -25.82 15.83 10.15
N VAL A 22 -26.35 14.69 10.61
CA VAL A 22 -25.71 13.36 10.53
C VAL A 22 -26.13 12.68 9.22
N SER A 23 -26.31 13.45 8.14
CA SER A 23 -26.42 12.85 6.81
C SER A 23 -25.06 12.22 6.46
N ASP A 24 -25.09 10.91 6.21
CA ASP A 24 -23.95 10.05 5.91
C ASP A 24 -22.84 10.80 5.15
N ILE A 25 -21.63 10.81 5.71
CA ILE A 25 -20.42 11.05 4.91
C ILE A 25 -20.37 9.91 3.91
N LYS A 26 -20.98 10.11 2.74
CA LYS A 26 -20.83 9.22 1.61
C LYS A 26 -19.38 9.32 1.19
N VAL A 27 -18.55 8.40 1.70
CA VAL A 27 -17.29 8.07 1.07
C VAL A 27 -17.65 7.62 -0.33
N VAL A 28 -17.46 8.50 -1.32
CA VAL A 28 -17.67 8.17 -2.73
C VAL A 28 -16.48 7.29 -3.13
N ALA A 29 -16.55 6.01 -2.78
CA ALA A 29 -15.69 4.98 -3.32
C ALA A 29 -16.32 4.51 -4.63
N SER A 30 -15.61 4.70 -5.74
CA SER A 30 -15.96 4.05 -7.00
C SER A 30 -15.26 2.69 -7.00
N GLN A 31 -16.01 1.60 -6.87
CA GLN A 31 -15.45 0.25 -6.81
C GLN A 31 -16.15 -0.68 -7.82
N SER A 32 -15.39 -1.58 -8.42
CA SER A 32 -15.85 -2.53 -9.42
C SER A 32 -15.29 -3.92 -9.13
N ILE A 33 -16.17 -4.93 -9.09
CA ILE A 33 -15.75 -6.33 -9.02
C ILE A 33 -15.46 -6.81 -10.44
N ILE A 34 -14.22 -7.22 -10.68
CA ILE A 34 -13.77 -7.71 -11.97
C ILE A 34 -13.94 -9.22 -12.00
N LYS A 35 -14.86 -9.69 -12.86
CA LYS A 35 -15.10 -11.13 -13.04
C LYS A 35 -14.22 -11.74 -14.13
N ASN A 36 -13.85 -10.96 -15.14
CA ASN A 36 -13.10 -11.44 -16.30
C ASN A 36 -12.08 -10.37 -16.72
N LEU A 37 -10.93 -10.82 -17.21
CA LEU A 37 -9.91 -9.97 -17.81
C LEU A 37 -9.51 -10.51 -19.18
N PRO A 38 -9.25 -9.64 -20.17
CA PRO A 38 -8.64 -10.06 -21.42
C PRO A 38 -7.36 -10.86 -21.15
N GLY A 39 -7.19 -11.98 -21.84
CA GLY A 39 -6.05 -12.88 -21.66
C GLY A 39 -6.27 -13.99 -20.63
N PHE A 40 -7.32 -13.93 -19.80
CA PHE A 40 -7.71 -15.06 -18.93
C PHE A 40 -8.93 -15.78 -19.50
N SER A 41 -8.89 -17.12 -19.55
CA SER A 41 -10.02 -17.91 -20.05
C SER A 41 -11.06 -18.13 -18.95
N GLY A 42 -12.23 -17.51 -19.08
CA GLY A 42 -13.35 -17.66 -18.13
C GLY A 42 -13.33 -16.63 -17.00
N ASP A 43 -14.05 -16.94 -15.92
CA ASP A 43 -14.09 -16.10 -14.72
C ASP A 43 -12.80 -16.24 -13.91
N LEU A 44 -12.35 -15.14 -13.32
CA LEU A 44 -11.21 -15.14 -12.40
C LEU A 44 -11.53 -16.06 -11.20
N PRO A 45 -10.60 -16.95 -10.79
CA PRO A 45 -10.84 -17.91 -9.70
C PRO A 45 -10.75 -17.27 -8.31
N PHE A 46 -10.66 -15.96 -8.23
CA PHE A 46 -10.61 -15.17 -7.00
C PHE A 46 -11.28 -13.82 -7.22
N LYS A 47 -11.58 -13.13 -6.13
CA LYS A 47 -12.20 -11.81 -6.19
C LYS A 47 -11.14 -10.73 -6.39
N LEU A 48 -11.13 -10.16 -7.60
CA LEU A 48 -10.45 -8.91 -7.90
C LEU A 48 -11.45 -7.76 -7.82
N GLU A 49 -11.13 -6.75 -7.03
CA GLU A 49 -11.85 -5.49 -6.92
C GLU A 49 -10.90 -4.36 -7.31
N THR A 50 -11.38 -3.42 -8.10
CA THR A 50 -10.62 -2.21 -8.42
C THR A 50 -11.45 -0.98 -8.14
N GLY A 51 -10.78 0.13 -7.87
CA GLY A 51 -11.51 1.35 -7.58
C GLY A 51 -10.65 2.55 -7.30
N TYR A 52 -11.33 3.67 -7.03
CA TYR A 52 -10.72 4.93 -6.63
C TYR A 52 -11.18 5.31 -5.23
N VAL A 53 -10.24 5.79 -4.43
CA VAL A 53 -10.52 6.45 -3.15
C VAL A 53 -9.98 7.87 -3.22
N GLY A 54 -10.87 8.83 -3.02
CA GLY A 54 -10.53 10.24 -2.95
C GLY A 54 -9.80 10.60 -1.65
N VAL A 55 -8.66 11.27 -1.76
CA VAL A 55 -7.82 11.78 -0.68
C VAL A 55 -7.41 13.23 -0.96
N GLY A 56 -6.78 13.89 0.01
CA GLY A 56 -6.63 15.35 0.03
C GLY A 56 -7.78 16.03 0.76
N GLU A 57 -7.69 17.35 0.96
CA GLU A 57 -8.65 18.10 1.79
C GLU A 57 -10.06 18.12 1.18
N LYS A 58 -10.13 18.11 -0.16
CA LYS A 58 -11.35 18.18 -0.97
C LYS A 58 -11.54 16.94 -1.83
N ASN A 59 -10.87 15.83 -1.50
CA ASN A 59 -10.83 14.61 -2.33
C ASN A 59 -10.30 14.88 -3.76
N GLU A 60 -9.39 15.83 -3.90
CA GLU A 60 -8.82 16.26 -5.17
C GLU A 60 -7.79 15.29 -5.74
N ILE A 61 -7.29 14.34 -4.93
CA ILE A 61 -6.41 13.25 -5.36
C ILE A 61 -7.23 11.95 -5.36
N GLN A 62 -7.23 11.22 -6.47
CA GLN A 62 -7.93 9.96 -6.64
C GLN A 62 -6.89 8.84 -6.75
N LEU A 63 -6.73 8.06 -5.68
CA LEU A 63 -5.80 6.94 -5.67
C LEU A 63 -6.52 5.66 -6.14
N PHE A 64 -5.97 5.04 -7.17
CA PHE A 64 -6.45 3.79 -7.74
C PHE A 64 -5.83 2.59 -7.04
N TYR A 65 -6.62 1.53 -6.85
CA TYR A 65 -6.16 0.30 -6.23
C TYR A 65 -6.64 -0.94 -6.97
N TYR A 66 -5.88 -2.01 -6.80
CA TYR A 66 -6.26 -3.38 -7.10
C TYR A 66 -6.31 -4.14 -5.77
N PHE A 67 -7.48 -4.60 -5.38
CA PHE A 67 -7.69 -5.39 -4.18
C PHE A 67 -8.01 -6.83 -4.55
N ILE A 68 -7.26 -7.78 -3.98
CA ILE A 68 -7.47 -9.20 -4.19
C ILE A 68 -7.68 -9.86 -2.83
N GLU A 69 -8.83 -10.52 -2.67
CA GLU A 69 -9.13 -11.27 -1.46
C GLU A 69 -8.25 -12.52 -1.36
N SER A 70 -7.96 -12.94 -0.14
CA SER A 70 -7.24 -14.19 0.11
C SER A 70 -7.99 -15.37 -0.52
N GLU A 71 -7.26 -16.31 -1.13
CA GLU A 71 -7.86 -17.54 -1.68
C GLU A 71 -8.27 -18.54 -0.57
N THR A 72 -7.86 -18.31 0.69
CA THR A 72 -8.17 -19.17 1.85
C THR A 72 -9.33 -18.64 2.71
N SER A 73 -9.05 -17.82 3.72
CA SER A 73 -10.07 -17.20 4.58
C SER A 73 -9.91 -15.68 4.58
N PRO A 74 -10.49 -14.95 3.60
CA PRO A 74 -10.41 -13.49 3.52
C PRO A 74 -10.74 -12.76 4.83
N LYS A 75 -11.62 -13.32 5.66
CA LYS A 75 -12.04 -12.72 6.92
C LYS A 75 -10.99 -12.84 8.03
N ASP A 76 -10.17 -13.88 8.01
CA ASP A 76 -9.21 -14.20 9.08
C ASP A 76 -7.77 -13.95 8.65
N ASP A 77 -7.47 -14.05 7.36
CA ASP A 77 -6.16 -13.87 6.78
C ASP A 77 -5.72 -12.39 6.81
N PRO A 78 -4.42 -12.10 6.90
CA PRO A 78 -3.94 -10.72 6.99
C PRO A 78 -4.37 -9.84 5.83
N LEU A 79 -4.48 -8.53 6.08
CA LEU A 79 -4.58 -7.49 5.07
C LEU A 79 -3.19 -6.88 4.82
N VAL A 80 -2.74 -6.88 3.58
CA VAL A 80 -1.47 -6.31 3.16
C VAL A 80 -1.74 -5.11 2.28
N LEU A 81 -1.23 -3.93 2.66
CA LEU A 81 -1.10 -2.79 1.74
C LEU A 81 0.28 -2.87 1.08
N TRP A 82 0.30 -3.11 -0.23
CA TRP A 82 1.53 -3.19 -1.00
C TRP A 82 1.84 -1.87 -1.72
N ILE A 83 3.05 -1.36 -1.51
CA ILE A 83 3.57 -0.14 -2.11
C ILE A 83 4.80 -0.43 -2.98
N THR A 84 4.65 -0.28 -4.29
CA THR A 84 5.78 -0.35 -5.23
C THR A 84 6.61 0.94 -5.15
N GLY A 85 7.93 0.81 -5.26
CA GLY A 85 8.86 1.94 -5.23
C GLY A 85 8.92 2.77 -6.52
N GLY A 86 10.13 3.09 -6.97
CA GLY A 86 10.39 4.00 -8.09
C GLY A 86 11.23 5.19 -7.64
N PRO A 87 10.62 6.32 -7.21
CA PRO A 87 9.19 6.56 -6.95
C PRO A 87 8.31 6.63 -8.21
N GLY A 88 7.01 6.39 -8.06
CA GLY A 88 6.02 6.52 -9.14
C GLY A 88 5.77 5.25 -9.97
N CYS A 89 6.26 4.10 -9.52
CA CYS A 89 5.93 2.82 -10.16
C CYS A 89 4.60 2.29 -9.63
N SER A 90 3.77 1.76 -10.52
CA SER A 90 2.43 1.26 -10.19
C SER A 90 2.45 0.03 -9.29
N GLY A 91 1.43 -0.10 -8.43
CA GLY A 91 1.14 -1.32 -7.68
C GLY A 91 0.90 -2.52 -8.60
N PHE A 92 0.48 -2.26 -9.85
CA PHE A 92 0.32 -3.27 -10.89
C PHE A 92 1.60 -4.06 -11.19
N SER A 93 2.78 -3.44 -11.04
CA SER A 93 4.06 -4.13 -11.23
C SER A 93 4.19 -5.32 -10.28
N ALA A 94 3.84 -5.14 -9.01
CA ALA A 94 3.91 -6.24 -8.05
C ALA A 94 2.80 -7.26 -8.24
N LEU A 95 1.63 -6.81 -8.69
CA LEU A 95 0.50 -7.69 -9.02
C LEU A 95 0.88 -8.69 -10.13
N ILE A 96 1.61 -8.26 -11.16
CA ILE A 96 1.90 -9.09 -12.33
C ILE A 96 3.29 -9.75 -12.31
N TYR A 97 4.30 -9.07 -11.76
CA TYR A 97 5.69 -9.51 -11.88
C TYR A 97 6.31 -10.01 -10.57
N GLU A 98 5.63 -9.84 -9.44
CA GLU A 98 6.19 -10.16 -8.13
C GLU A 98 5.31 -11.14 -7.34
N THR A 99 4.33 -10.62 -6.62
CA THR A 99 3.63 -11.35 -5.55
C THR A 99 2.16 -11.63 -5.86
N GLY A 100 1.62 -11.09 -6.96
CA GLY A 100 0.23 -11.26 -7.30
C GLY A 100 -0.12 -12.58 -7.99
N PRO A 101 -1.42 -12.79 -8.24
CA PRO A 101 -2.01 -14.08 -8.63
C PRO A 101 -1.88 -14.45 -10.10
N PHE A 102 -1.32 -13.57 -10.93
CA PHE A 102 -1.09 -13.88 -12.33
C PHE A 102 0.25 -13.36 -12.82
N THR A 103 0.75 -13.99 -13.86
CA THR A 103 1.78 -13.43 -14.74
C THR A 103 1.22 -13.20 -16.14
N ILE A 104 1.81 -12.26 -16.87
CA ILE A 104 1.49 -12.02 -18.27
C ILE A 104 2.53 -12.74 -19.14
N THR A 105 2.05 -13.56 -20.07
CA THR A 105 2.90 -14.23 -21.06
C THR A 105 2.42 -13.89 -22.48
N PRO A 106 3.33 -13.59 -23.41
CA PRO A 106 2.95 -13.46 -24.82
C PRO A 106 2.56 -14.82 -25.41
N ASP A 107 1.52 -14.84 -26.23
CA ASP A 107 1.13 -15.98 -27.06
C ASP A 107 0.97 -15.56 -28.54
N LYS A 108 0.57 -16.51 -29.41
CA LYS A 108 0.37 -16.26 -30.84
C LYS A 108 -0.83 -15.35 -31.16
N SER A 109 -1.72 -15.11 -30.20
CA SER A 109 -2.99 -14.41 -30.31
C SER A 109 -3.06 -13.13 -29.48
N GLY A 110 -2.03 -12.82 -28.68
CA GLY A 110 -1.96 -11.64 -27.82
C GLY A 110 -1.22 -11.91 -26.51
N LEU A 111 -1.71 -11.30 -25.43
CA LEU A 111 -1.21 -11.49 -24.08
C LEU A 111 -2.14 -12.45 -23.33
N THR A 112 -1.59 -13.51 -22.74
CA THR A 112 -2.30 -14.45 -21.87
C THR A 112 -1.98 -14.16 -20.41
N LEU A 113 -2.98 -14.36 -19.54
CA LEU A 113 -2.83 -14.35 -18.09
C LEU A 113 -2.74 -15.80 -17.58
N GLN A 114 -1.64 -16.12 -16.89
CA GLN A 114 -1.44 -17.43 -16.27
C GLN A 114 -1.46 -17.28 -14.76
N LEU A 115 -2.13 -18.22 -14.06
CA LEU A 115 -2.17 -18.23 -12.60
C LEU A 115 -0.76 -18.42 -12.02
N ASN A 116 -0.43 -17.63 -11.01
CA ASN A 116 0.79 -17.79 -10.23
C ASN A 116 0.52 -18.73 -9.03
N PRO A 117 1.09 -19.94 -8.99
CA PRO A 117 0.89 -20.86 -7.87
C PRO A 117 1.58 -20.40 -6.57
N TYR A 118 2.45 -19.40 -6.62
CA TYR A 118 3.19 -18.86 -5.48
C TYR A 118 2.71 -17.47 -5.06
N ALA A 119 1.54 -17.04 -5.54
CA ALA A 119 0.97 -15.76 -5.21
C ALA A 119 0.77 -15.59 -3.70
N TRP A 120 1.09 -14.42 -3.18
CA TRP A 120 0.87 -14.10 -1.77
C TRP A 120 -0.63 -14.01 -1.44
N THR A 121 -1.46 -13.74 -2.44
CA THR A 121 -2.93 -13.77 -2.34
C THR A 121 -3.48 -15.14 -1.97
N LYS A 122 -2.66 -16.19 -1.97
CA LYS A 122 -3.06 -17.51 -1.45
C LYS A 122 -3.30 -17.53 0.05
N ILE A 123 -2.72 -16.59 0.79
CA ILE A 123 -2.76 -16.55 2.27
C ILE A 123 -2.98 -15.14 2.84
N ALA A 124 -3.27 -14.15 1.99
CA ALA A 124 -3.41 -12.76 2.39
C ALA A 124 -4.37 -12.02 1.47
N ASN A 125 -5.12 -11.08 2.04
CA ASN A 125 -5.83 -10.07 1.29
C ASN A 125 -4.82 -8.97 0.91
N ILE A 126 -4.71 -8.59 -0.35
CA ILE A 126 -3.67 -7.63 -0.79
C ILE A 126 -4.29 -6.47 -1.54
N ILE A 127 -3.98 -5.25 -1.10
CA ILE A 127 -4.24 -4.00 -1.81
C ILE A 127 -2.94 -3.57 -2.50
N PHE A 128 -2.89 -3.66 -3.82
CA PHE A 128 -1.84 -3.05 -4.63
C PHE A 128 -2.26 -1.61 -4.96
N LEU A 129 -1.56 -0.64 -4.38
CA LEU A 129 -1.93 0.77 -4.48
C LEU A 129 -1.06 1.51 -5.50
N ASP A 130 -1.70 2.26 -6.39
CA ASP A 130 -1.02 3.23 -7.24
C ASP A 130 -0.81 4.53 -6.47
N GLN A 131 0.41 4.76 -5.99
CA GLN A 131 0.77 5.99 -5.29
C GLN A 131 2.24 6.36 -5.56
N PRO A 132 2.63 7.64 -5.48
CA PRO A 132 1.79 8.82 -5.18
C PRO A 132 0.89 9.22 -6.35
N VAL A 133 0.14 10.31 -6.21
CA VAL A 133 -0.68 10.92 -7.29
C VAL A 133 0.09 10.99 -8.62
N GLY A 134 -0.55 10.61 -9.73
CA GLY A 134 0.07 10.51 -11.06
C GLY A 134 0.71 9.15 -11.38
N THR A 135 0.78 8.24 -10.41
CA THR A 135 1.25 6.87 -10.61
C THR A 135 0.16 5.99 -11.19
N GLY A 136 0.48 5.20 -12.21
CA GLY A 136 -0.46 4.24 -12.80
C GLY A 136 -1.78 4.90 -13.21
N TYR A 137 -2.89 4.44 -12.63
CA TYR A 137 -4.20 5.03 -12.86
C TYR A 137 -4.60 6.13 -11.86
N SER A 138 -3.79 6.40 -10.84
CA SER A 138 -4.05 7.48 -9.88
C SER A 138 -3.85 8.86 -10.47
N TYR A 139 -4.79 9.77 -10.20
CA TYR A 139 -4.80 11.11 -10.79
C TYR A 139 -5.26 12.17 -9.79
N ALA A 140 -5.11 13.45 -10.17
CA ALA A 140 -5.65 14.58 -9.43
C ALA A 140 -6.60 15.41 -10.32
N THR A 141 -7.60 16.04 -9.68
CA THR A 141 -8.60 16.88 -10.35
C THR A 141 -8.13 18.32 -10.57
N SER A 142 -7.01 18.71 -9.96
CA SER A 142 -6.33 20.00 -10.19
C SER A 142 -4.84 19.80 -10.44
N ARG A 143 -4.21 20.78 -11.10
CA ARG A 143 -2.77 20.72 -11.39
C ARG A 143 -1.94 20.80 -10.11
N GLU A 144 -2.40 21.58 -9.15
CA GLU A 144 -1.72 21.84 -7.88
C GLU A 144 -1.65 20.56 -7.03
N ALA A 145 -2.68 19.71 -7.10
CA ALA A 145 -2.74 18.46 -6.35
C ALA A 145 -1.78 17.36 -6.89
N TYR A 146 -1.10 17.58 -8.02
CA TYR A 146 -0.01 16.70 -8.48
C TYR A 146 1.32 16.99 -7.78
N TYR A 147 1.49 18.14 -7.11
CA TYR A 147 2.70 18.40 -6.34
C TYR A 147 2.72 17.52 -5.10
N THR A 148 3.73 16.66 -4.99
CA THR A 148 3.85 15.67 -3.92
C THR A 148 5.26 15.58 -3.36
N SER A 149 5.38 15.00 -2.17
CA SER A 149 6.62 14.71 -1.45
C SER A 149 6.46 13.38 -0.70
N ASP A 150 7.55 12.82 -0.18
CA ASP A 150 7.48 11.58 0.61
C ASP A 150 6.50 11.69 1.80
N THR A 151 6.49 12.84 2.48
CA THR A 151 5.55 13.10 3.58
C THR A 151 4.10 13.21 3.10
N LEU A 152 3.85 13.87 1.96
CA LEU A 152 2.49 13.98 1.43
C LEU A 152 1.99 12.63 0.89
N SER A 153 2.86 11.87 0.23
CA SER A 153 2.61 10.49 -0.20
C SER A 153 2.23 9.61 1.00
N ALA A 154 2.97 9.70 2.11
CA ALA A 154 2.65 8.95 3.32
C ALA A 154 1.28 9.33 3.91
N LYS A 155 1.02 10.63 4.08
CA LYS A 155 -0.26 11.15 4.59
C LYS A 155 -1.44 10.75 3.71
N THR A 156 -1.32 10.90 2.39
CA THR A 156 -2.39 10.54 1.45
C THR A 156 -2.63 9.03 1.39
N THR A 157 -1.57 8.22 1.51
CA THR A 157 -1.67 6.75 1.60
C THR A 157 -2.33 6.28 2.90
N SER A 158 -2.00 6.88 4.05
CA SER A 158 -2.68 6.61 5.33
C SER A 158 -4.17 6.97 5.25
N ASN A 159 -4.50 8.13 4.69
CA ASN A 159 -5.88 8.55 4.45
C ASN A 159 -6.64 7.60 3.52
N PHE A 160 -5.98 7.11 2.47
CA PHE A 160 -6.52 6.09 1.58
C PHE A 160 -6.91 4.84 2.37
N LEU A 161 -5.97 4.28 3.15
CA LEU A 161 -6.19 3.04 3.89
C LEU A 161 -7.35 3.18 4.88
N ARG A 162 -7.40 4.30 5.61
CA ARG A 162 -8.52 4.59 6.53
C ARG A 162 -9.86 4.63 5.80
N LYS A 163 -9.97 5.39 4.73
CA LYS A 163 -11.23 5.50 3.96
C LYS A 163 -11.62 4.16 3.32
N TRP A 164 -10.64 3.40 2.84
CA TRP A 164 -10.87 2.08 2.29
C TRP A 164 -11.38 1.09 3.35
N LEU A 165 -10.82 1.11 4.57
CA LEU A 165 -11.30 0.28 5.68
C LEU A 165 -12.71 0.68 6.15
N MET A 166 -13.05 1.98 6.10
CA MET A 166 -14.42 2.45 6.37
C MET A 166 -15.43 1.92 5.35
N SER A 167 -15.06 1.81 4.07
CA SER A 167 -15.92 1.20 3.05
C SER A 167 -15.87 -0.34 3.07
N HIS A 168 -14.86 -0.93 3.70
CA HIS A 168 -14.68 -2.37 3.83
C HIS A 168 -14.56 -2.83 5.29
N PRO A 169 -15.61 -2.62 6.12
CA PRO A 169 -15.54 -2.85 7.55
C PRO A 169 -15.23 -4.30 7.94
N LYS A 170 -15.45 -5.25 7.02
CA LYS A 170 -15.11 -6.67 7.24
C LYS A 170 -13.60 -6.92 7.41
N PHE A 171 -12.74 -6.02 6.93
CA PHE A 171 -11.28 -6.16 7.04
C PHE A 171 -10.65 -5.42 8.23
N ILE A 172 -11.43 -4.68 9.01
CA ILE A 172 -10.91 -3.88 10.15
C ILE A 172 -10.23 -4.76 11.21
N LYS A 173 -10.69 -6.01 11.37
CA LYS A 173 -10.15 -6.93 12.38
C LYS A 173 -8.98 -7.77 11.87
N ASN A 174 -8.68 -7.71 10.58
CA ASN A 174 -7.60 -8.49 10.00
C ASN A 174 -6.26 -7.91 10.46
N PRO A 175 -5.25 -8.75 10.76
CA PRO A 175 -3.89 -8.25 10.98
C PRO A 175 -3.41 -7.45 9.77
N LEU A 176 -3.03 -6.18 9.99
CA LEU A 176 -2.59 -5.28 8.93
C LEU A 176 -1.06 -5.29 8.80
N TYR A 177 -0.57 -5.46 7.58
CA TYR A 177 0.83 -5.32 7.22
C TYR A 177 0.98 -4.29 6.11
N ILE A 178 2.00 -3.43 6.23
CA ILE A 178 2.38 -2.49 5.18
C ILE A 178 3.70 -2.98 4.59
N ALA A 179 3.68 -3.31 3.31
CA ALA A 179 4.80 -3.94 2.61
C ALA A 179 5.11 -3.24 1.29
N GLY A 180 6.29 -3.50 0.72
CA GLY A 180 6.70 -2.88 -0.53
C GLY A 180 8.15 -3.13 -0.88
N ASN A 181 8.58 -2.62 -2.03
CA ASN A 181 9.94 -2.75 -2.55
C ASN A 181 10.62 -1.41 -2.91
N SER A 182 11.95 -1.45 -3.07
CA SER A 182 12.72 -0.34 -3.65
C SER A 182 12.58 0.98 -2.85
N TYR A 183 12.20 2.08 -3.51
CA TYR A 183 12.00 3.40 -2.90
C TYR A 183 10.92 3.40 -1.82
N SER A 184 9.99 2.42 -1.83
CA SER A 184 8.95 2.36 -0.81
C SER A 184 9.53 2.17 0.60
N GLY A 185 10.73 1.59 0.74
CA GLY A 185 11.43 1.50 2.03
C GLY A 185 11.68 2.86 2.72
N ILE A 186 11.57 3.98 2.01
CA ILE A 186 11.60 5.34 2.59
C ILE A 186 10.20 5.78 3.05
N VAL A 187 9.16 5.55 2.24
CA VAL A 187 7.79 6.01 2.54
C VAL A 187 7.00 5.07 3.45
N LEU A 188 7.28 3.76 3.47
CA LEU A 188 6.57 2.80 4.36
C LEU A 188 6.68 3.18 5.85
N PRO A 189 7.87 3.52 6.38
CA PRO A 189 8.00 4.03 7.75
C PRO A 189 7.12 5.24 8.04
N ALA A 190 7.11 6.21 7.13
CA ALA A 190 6.31 7.41 7.27
C ALA A 190 4.81 7.09 7.24
N ILE A 191 4.37 6.16 6.38
CA ILE A 191 2.98 5.67 6.33
C ILE A 191 2.60 5.02 7.67
N ILE A 192 3.45 4.15 8.21
CA ILE A 192 3.21 3.48 9.49
C ILE A 192 3.12 4.52 10.62
N GLN A 193 4.01 5.51 10.63
CA GLN A 193 3.98 6.59 11.62
C GLN A 193 2.69 7.42 11.52
N GLU A 194 2.25 7.76 10.32
CA GLU A 194 0.97 8.45 10.07
C GLU A 194 -0.22 7.64 10.61
N ILE A 195 -0.18 6.31 10.51
CA ILE A 195 -1.22 5.41 11.04
C ILE A 195 -1.17 5.37 12.58
N ILE A 196 0.01 5.14 13.17
CA ILE A 196 0.18 5.05 14.62
C ILE A 196 -0.22 6.36 15.30
N ASN A 197 0.22 7.51 14.76
CA ASN A 197 -0.13 8.82 15.30
C ASN A 197 -1.64 9.08 15.21
N ALA A 198 -2.30 8.55 14.17
CA ALA A 198 -3.75 8.70 13.98
C ALA A 198 -4.50 8.01 15.11
N GLU A 199 -4.03 6.81 15.45
CA GLU A 199 -4.60 5.95 16.47
C GLU A 199 -4.32 6.49 17.88
N ALA A 200 -3.07 6.88 18.16
CA ALA A 200 -2.62 7.23 19.50
C ALA A 200 -3.16 8.58 20.01
N ASN A 201 -3.09 9.64 19.19
CA ASN A 201 -3.23 11.01 19.70
C ASN A 201 -4.29 11.86 18.97
N CYS A 202 -4.75 11.43 17.79
CA CYS A 202 -5.68 12.21 16.98
C CYS A 202 -7.07 11.57 16.82
N LYS A 203 -7.33 10.40 17.42
CA LYS A 203 -8.60 9.63 17.29
C LYS A 203 -9.05 9.43 15.82
N GLY A 204 -8.11 9.46 14.88
CA GLY A 204 -8.36 9.38 13.44
C GLY A 204 -8.86 10.67 12.76
N GLU A 205 -8.74 11.85 13.36
CA GLU A 205 -9.14 13.15 12.77
C GLU A 205 -7.94 14.09 12.52
N TYR A 206 -7.71 14.46 11.26
CA TYR A 206 -6.57 15.29 10.83
C TYR A 206 -6.95 16.60 10.12
N ASN A 207 -8.25 16.84 9.95
CA ASN A 207 -8.77 18.10 9.43
C ASN A 207 -9.31 18.90 10.62
N ASN A 208 -8.91 20.16 10.74
CA ASN A 208 -9.27 21.03 11.88
C ASN A 208 -8.84 20.43 13.24
N ILE A 209 -7.58 19.96 13.36
CA ILE A 209 -7.01 19.50 14.62
C ILE A 209 -7.28 20.57 15.69
N ASP A 210 -7.95 20.17 16.77
CA ASP A 210 -8.23 21.05 17.91
C ASP A 210 -6.90 21.70 18.37
N PRO A 211 -6.77 23.04 18.33
CA PRO A 211 -5.55 23.72 18.76
C PRO A 211 -5.14 23.42 20.21
N SER A 212 -6.06 22.91 21.02
CA SER A 212 -5.81 22.47 22.40
C SER A 212 -5.31 21.03 22.52
N ASN A 213 -5.39 20.22 21.45
CA ASN A 213 -4.80 18.87 21.39
C ASN A 213 -3.31 18.96 21.03
N VAL A 214 -2.53 19.48 21.97
CA VAL A 214 -1.08 19.69 21.84
C VAL A 214 -0.32 18.40 21.53
N LEU A 215 -0.81 17.24 21.98
CA LEU A 215 -0.20 15.94 21.68
C LEU A 215 -0.36 15.56 20.19
N CYS A 216 -1.56 15.71 19.62
CA CYS A 216 -1.77 15.51 18.17
C CYS A 216 -0.98 16.52 17.32
N LEU A 217 -0.87 17.78 17.78
CA LEU A 217 -0.07 18.81 17.09
C LEU A 217 1.44 18.51 17.14
N ASN A 218 1.95 18.03 18.27
CA ASN A 218 3.36 17.67 18.43
C ASN A 218 3.72 16.40 17.64
N ASP A 219 2.83 15.40 17.63
CA ASP A 219 3.00 14.20 16.81
C ASP A 219 3.02 14.54 15.33
N TYR A 220 2.12 15.41 14.87
CA TYR A 220 2.11 15.94 13.51
C TYR A 220 3.44 16.65 13.14
N ALA A 221 4.04 17.37 14.07
CA ALA A 221 5.35 18.00 13.88
C ALA A 221 6.52 16.99 13.88
N THR A 222 6.41 15.90 14.63
CA THR A 222 7.45 14.85 14.78
C THR A 222 7.55 13.94 13.56
N ILE A 223 6.46 13.77 12.79
CA ILE A 223 6.44 13.08 11.48
C ILE A 223 7.49 13.65 10.51
N LYS A 224 7.92 14.90 10.66
CA LYS A 224 8.97 15.50 9.84
C LYS A 224 10.39 14.97 10.10
N MET A 225 10.65 14.22 11.18
CA MET A 225 12.02 13.97 11.65
C MET A 225 12.49 12.52 11.65
N ASP A 226 11.65 11.52 11.36
CA ASP A 226 12.09 10.13 11.53
C ASP A 226 11.84 9.24 10.31
N SER A 227 12.89 8.98 9.53
CA SER A 227 12.85 7.99 8.46
C SER A 227 13.45 6.69 8.99
N ASN A 228 12.66 5.60 9.13
CA ASN A 228 13.21 4.29 9.56
C ASN A 228 14.29 3.75 8.62
N SER A 229 14.42 4.27 7.40
CA SER A 229 15.57 4.02 6.54
C SER A 229 16.89 4.36 7.24
N THR A 230 16.89 5.32 8.14
CA THR A 230 18.03 5.73 8.97
C THR A 230 18.30 4.69 10.07
N TYR A 231 17.29 4.16 10.76
CA TYR A 231 17.51 3.14 11.80
C TYR A 231 18.05 1.83 11.24
N GLY A 232 17.51 1.35 10.11
CA GLY A 232 18.04 0.17 9.44
C GLY A 232 19.49 0.38 8.97
N TYR A 233 19.80 1.58 8.48
CA TYR A 233 21.16 1.95 8.11
C TYR A 233 22.11 1.99 9.30
N ILE A 234 21.69 2.59 10.43
CA ILE A 234 22.47 2.65 11.67
C ILE A 234 22.71 1.23 12.20
N TRP A 235 21.65 0.41 12.30
CA TRP A 235 21.73 -0.95 12.79
C TRP A 235 22.66 -1.82 11.93
N ALA A 236 22.54 -1.77 10.59
CA ALA A 236 23.40 -2.54 9.70
C ALA A 236 24.87 -2.05 9.69
N ASN A 237 25.12 -0.81 10.10
CA ASN A 237 26.46 -0.24 10.28
C ASN A 237 27.01 -0.40 11.71
N ASP A 238 26.24 -0.96 12.64
CA ASP A 238 26.71 -1.25 13.99
C ASP A 238 27.71 -2.41 13.97
N ARG A 239 28.86 -2.24 14.64
CA ARG A 239 29.93 -3.24 14.63
C ARG A 239 29.55 -4.52 15.37
N ALA A 240 28.78 -4.44 16.46
CA ALA A 240 28.32 -5.62 17.17
C ALA A 240 27.36 -6.41 16.28
N VAL A 241 26.46 -5.73 15.57
CA VAL A 241 25.58 -6.35 14.57
C VAL A 241 26.39 -7.02 13.46
N GLN A 242 27.40 -6.34 12.89
CA GLN A 242 28.24 -6.93 11.84
C GLN A 242 29.05 -8.13 12.34
N ASN A 243 29.52 -8.10 13.59
CA ASN A 243 30.22 -9.22 14.21
C ASN A 243 29.29 -10.45 14.38
N ASP A 244 28.07 -10.21 14.87
CA ASP A 244 27.05 -11.25 15.08
C ASP A 244 26.55 -11.83 13.75
N LEU A 245 26.46 -11.01 12.70
CA LEU A 245 26.19 -11.45 11.33
C LEU A 245 27.39 -12.10 10.64
N HIS A 246 28.55 -12.15 11.31
CA HIS A 246 29.81 -12.68 10.79
C HIS A 246 30.26 -12.02 9.47
N ILE A 247 30.04 -10.71 9.34
CA ILE A 247 30.56 -9.93 8.22
C ILE A 247 32.09 -9.92 8.31
N ARG A 248 32.75 -10.22 7.19
CA ARG A 248 34.22 -10.30 7.14
C ARG A 248 34.83 -8.96 7.52
N GLU A 249 35.64 -8.97 8.57
CA GLU A 249 36.23 -7.75 9.10
C GLU A 249 37.07 -7.03 8.04
N GLY A 250 36.87 -5.72 7.90
CA GLY A 250 37.61 -4.88 6.97
C GLY A 250 37.15 -4.94 5.50
N THR A 251 36.24 -5.84 5.12
CA THR A 251 35.78 -5.94 3.71
C THR A 251 34.69 -4.94 3.34
N VAL A 252 33.80 -4.61 4.30
CA VAL A 252 32.75 -3.61 4.13
C VAL A 252 32.99 -2.53 5.19
N LYS A 253 33.40 -1.32 4.75
CA LYS A 253 33.66 -0.20 5.67
C LYS A 253 32.39 0.49 6.14
N GLU A 254 31.38 0.47 5.27
CA GLU A 254 30.07 1.05 5.49
C GLU A 254 29.08 0.21 4.69
N PHE A 255 28.03 -0.26 5.35
CA PHE A 255 26.90 -0.89 4.70
C PHE A 255 26.11 0.17 3.93
N LEU A 256 26.04 0.00 2.61
CA LEU A 256 25.18 0.80 1.74
C LEU A 256 23.99 -0.04 1.32
N ARG A 257 22.78 0.41 1.65
CA ARG A 257 21.53 -0.27 1.25
C ARG A 257 21.42 -0.44 -0.27
N CYS A 258 21.83 0.58 -1.02
CA CYS A 258 21.90 0.54 -2.49
C CYS A 258 23.21 1.22 -2.93
N ASN A 259 24.01 0.54 -3.76
CA ASN A 259 25.25 1.10 -4.30
C ASN A 259 24.99 1.77 -5.65
N ASP A 260 24.73 3.08 -5.64
CA ASP A 260 24.41 3.86 -6.84
C ASP A 260 25.56 3.98 -7.85
N SER A 261 26.80 3.66 -7.45
CA SER A 261 27.93 3.61 -8.39
C SER A 261 27.80 2.46 -9.39
N ILE A 262 27.12 1.37 -9.01
CA ILE A 262 26.87 0.23 -9.92
C ILE A 262 25.91 0.66 -11.05
N ARG A 263 24.88 1.45 -10.72
CA ARG A 263 23.94 2.01 -11.72
C ARG A 263 24.60 2.97 -12.71
N ARG A 264 25.69 3.62 -12.30
CA ARG A 264 26.43 4.60 -13.11
C ARG A 264 27.75 4.07 -13.66
N GLY A 265 28.07 2.80 -13.40
CA GLY A 265 29.34 2.15 -13.73
C GLY A 265 29.21 1.18 -14.92
N PRO A 266 30.21 0.30 -15.15
CA PRO A 266 30.26 -0.61 -16.29
C PRO A 266 29.32 -1.82 -16.14
N TYR A 267 28.28 -1.73 -15.29
CA TYR A 267 27.30 -2.79 -15.14
C TYR A 267 26.46 -2.86 -16.40
N VAL A 268 26.80 -3.79 -17.28
CA VAL A 268 26.02 -4.07 -18.48
C VAL A 268 24.78 -4.82 -18.05
N VAL A 269 23.62 -4.20 -18.21
CA VAL A 269 22.34 -4.92 -18.14
C VAL A 269 22.26 -5.75 -19.42
N GLU A 270 22.55 -7.05 -19.32
CA GLU A 270 22.31 -7.97 -20.43
C GLU A 270 20.80 -8.10 -20.63
N ASP A 271 20.32 -7.71 -21.80
CA ASP A 271 18.92 -7.86 -22.19
C ASP A 271 18.67 -9.34 -22.52
N LEU A 272 18.33 -10.12 -21.49
CA LEU A 272 18.04 -11.56 -21.60
C LEU A 272 16.63 -11.85 -22.15
N ALA A 273 16.03 -10.91 -22.89
CA ALA A 273 14.79 -11.12 -23.63
C ALA A 273 15.02 -12.08 -24.81
N GLY A 274 15.22 -13.38 -24.51
CA GLY A 274 15.40 -14.42 -25.51
C GLY A 274 16.15 -15.68 -25.09
N GLN A 275 16.72 -15.74 -23.87
CA GLN A 275 17.26 -17.02 -23.37
C GLN A 275 16.15 -17.79 -22.65
N GLU A 276 15.67 -18.85 -23.31
CA GLU A 276 14.89 -19.90 -22.66
C GLU A 276 15.55 -20.26 -21.33
N SER A 277 14.77 -20.23 -20.26
CA SER A 277 15.17 -20.78 -18.98
C SER A 277 15.44 -22.26 -19.16
N VAL A 278 16.71 -22.62 -19.36
CA VAL A 278 17.17 -24.00 -19.24
C VAL A 278 17.04 -24.37 -17.77
N LEU A 279 15.88 -24.95 -17.43
CA LEU A 279 15.68 -25.65 -16.17
C LEU A 279 16.61 -26.86 -16.18
N ALA A 280 17.79 -26.71 -15.55
CA ALA A 280 18.60 -27.85 -15.15
C ALA A 280 17.78 -28.67 -14.15
N THR A 281 17.22 -29.78 -14.62
CA THR A 281 16.55 -30.78 -13.78
C THR A 281 17.63 -31.60 -13.07
N LEU A 282 17.79 -31.39 -11.77
CA LEU A 282 18.42 -32.40 -10.91
C LEU A 282 17.35 -33.45 -10.62
N SER A 283 17.38 -34.55 -11.37
CA SER A 283 16.51 -35.70 -11.13
C SER A 283 16.93 -36.42 -9.83
N PRO A 284 15.98 -36.80 -8.95
CA PRO A 284 16.29 -37.58 -7.76
C PRO A 284 16.33 -39.07 -8.08
N GLY A 285 17.53 -39.67 -7.94
CA GLY A 285 17.71 -41.08 -7.58
C GLY A 285 17.89 -42.09 -8.72
N ALA A 286 19.13 -42.54 -8.90
CA ALA A 286 19.39 -43.94 -9.26
C ALA A 286 20.61 -44.44 -8.47
N THR A 287 20.33 -45.46 -7.67
CA THR A 287 21.24 -46.26 -6.84
C THR A 287 22.24 -47.08 -7.65
N SER A 288 23.50 -47.08 -7.17
CA SER A 288 24.51 -48.18 -7.12
C SER A 288 25.15 -48.78 -8.39
N PHE A 289 26.34 -49.34 -8.16
CA PHE A 289 27.26 -50.15 -9.00
C PHE A 289 28.25 -49.31 -9.85
N THR A 290 29.57 -49.30 -9.63
CA THR A 290 30.53 -50.13 -8.87
C THR A 290 31.62 -49.27 -8.26
#